data_AF-H4F4E3-F1
#
_entry.id   AF-H4F4E3-F1
#
_cell.length_a   1.000
_cell.length_b   1.000
_cell.length_c   1.000
_cell.angle_alpha   90.00
_cell.angle_beta   90.00
_cell.angle_gamma   90.00
#
_symmetry.space_group_name_H-M   'P 1'
#
loop_
_entity.id
_entity.type
_entity.pdbx_description
1 polymer ?
#
loop_
_entity_poly.entity_id
_entity_poly.type
_entity_poly.pdbx_seq_one_letter_code
_entity_poly.pdbx_strand_id
1 'polypeptide(L)'
;MRASTRRLSPRWLALGPAAFSLVVATGAVQAQDKAQLSAVHRQVSTAESTIAKAITAGDSNSLFRIGTELGRIIEAALEKRESGGEVSACDMAAHSLAFAAVSASDGLASKGEPRKALLDDAVSASSDFRKDMLTCDKQAGKKTGSHTSVEKALRAL
;
A
#
# COMPACT_ATOMS: atom_id res chain seq x y z
N MET A 1 26.66 -67.97 26.59
CA MET A 1 25.62 -67.04 26.11
C MET A 1 26.17 -66.22 24.96
N ARG A 2 25.47 -66.24 23.81
CA ARG A 2 25.45 -65.26 22.68
C ARG A 2 26.81 -64.92 22.01
N ALA A 3 27.14 -65.46 20.83
CA ALA A 3 26.69 -65.01 19.48
C ALA A 3 27.05 -63.52 19.21
N SER A 4 27.61 -63.06 18.10
CA SER A 4 28.02 -63.65 16.81
C SER A 4 28.73 -62.53 16.00
N THR A 5 29.66 -62.92 15.11
CA THR A 5 30.04 -62.28 13.80
C THR A 5 30.42 -60.78 13.75
N ARG A 6 31.70 -60.45 13.50
CA ARG A 6 32.40 -60.31 12.19
C ARG A 6 31.99 -59.09 11.33
N ARG A 7 33.02 -58.23 11.16
CA ARG A 7 33.61 -57.73 9.89
C ARG A 7 33.00 -56.53 9.14
N LEU A 8 33.97 -55.67 8.78
CA LEU A 8 34.18 -54.95 7.50
C LEU A 8 33.43 -53.64 7.25
N SER A 9 34.21 -52.56 7.26
CA SER A 9 34.01 -51.31 6.50
C SER A 9 33.78 -51.60 5.01
N PRO A 10 33.01 -50.76 4.29
CA PRO A 10 33.67 -49.77 3.42
C PRO A 10 32.88 -48.46 3.17
N ARG A 11 33.59 -47.44 2.66
CA ARG A 11 33.06 -46.25 1.95
C ARG A 11 32.05 -46.66 0.88
N TRP A 12 30.89 -46.00 0.86
CA TRP A 12 30.00 -45.92 -0.32
C TRP A 12 29.55 -44.46 -0.53
N LEU A 13 29.91 -43.93 -1.69
CA LEU A 13 29.29 -42.76 -2.32
C LEU A 13 28.05 -43.24 -3.10
N ALA A 14 27.07 -42.33 -3.22
CA ALA A 14 25.93 -42.35 -4.14
C ALA A 14 24.78 -43.33 -3.87
N LEU A 15 23.64 -42.78 -3.43
CA LEU A 15 22.27 -43.23 -3.73
C LEU A 15 21.30 -42.06 -3.45
N GLY A 16 20.81 -41.41 -4.51
CA GLY A 16 19.64 -40.55 -4.43
C GLY A 16 18.37 -41.40 -4.24
N PRO A 17 17.29 -40.79 -3.72
CA PRO A 17 16.13 -40.62 -4.59
C PRO A 17 15.50 -39.23 -4.48
N ALA A 18 15.06 -38.76 -5.65
CA ALA A 18 13.76 -38.15 -5.94
C ALA A 18 12.98 -37.43 -4.82
N ALA A 19 12.53 -36.23 -5.19
CA ALA A 19 11.26 -35.64 -4.80
C ALA A 19 11.08 -35.32 -3.31
N PHE A 20 11.72 -34.24 -2.85
CA PHE A 20 11.12 -33.46 -1.78
C PHE A 20 10.05 -32.55 -2.40
N SER A 21 8.84 -33.05 -2.26
CA SER A 21 7.54 -32.43 -2.42
C SER A 21 7.55 -30.91 -2.53
N LEU A 22 6.96 -30.42 -3.64
CA LEU A 22 6.19 -29.19 -3.67
C LEU A 22 5.20 -29.19 -2.50
N VAL A 23 5.66 -28.74 -1.32
CA VAL A 23 4.76 -28.38 -0.24
C VAL A 23 4.16 -27.05 -0.68
N VAL A 24 2.94 -27.17 -1.20
CA VAL A 24 1.99 -26.09 -1.41
C VAL A 24 1.76 -25.40 -0.06
N ALA A 25 2.66 -24.49 0.31
CA ALA A 25 2.48 -23.53 1.38
C ALA A 25 1.75 -22.29 0.84
N THR A 26 0.67 -22.50 0.09
CA THR A 26 -0.15 -21.39 -0.44
C THR A 26 -0.97 -20.70 0.66
N GLY A 27 -1.04 -21.26 1.86
CA GLY A 27 -1.77 -20.66 2.99
C GLY A 27 -1.00 -19.58 3.76
N ALA A 28 0.34 -19.68 3.86
CA ALA A 28 1.13 -18.74 4.67
C ALA A 28 1.42 -17.42 3.94
N VAL A 29 1.67 -17.47 2.64
CA VAL A 29 1.95 -16.29 1.80
C VAL A 29 0.71 -15.39 1.68
N GLN A 30 -0.48 -15.98 1.54
CA GLN A 30 -1.74 -15.22 1.42
C GLN A 30 -2.14 -14.50 2.72
N ALA A 31 -1.75 -15.03 3.89
CA ALA A 31 -2.06 -14.40 5.18
C ALA A 31 -1.21 -13.15 5.44
N GLN A 32 0.07 -13.17 5.05
CA GLN A 32 0.94 -11.99 5.15
C GLN A 32 0.50 -10.88 4.20
N ASP A 33 0.10 -11.23 2.99
CA ASP A 33 -0.38 -10.26 1.99
C ASP A 33 -1.66 -9.55 2.45
N LYS A 34 -2.63 -10.29 3.01
CA LYS A 34 -3.85 -9.71 3.61
C LYS A 34 -3.56 -8.83 4.82
N ALA A 35 -2.62 -9.22 5.68
CA ALA A 35 -2.24 -8.42 6.84
C ALA A 35 -1.61 -7.09 6.40
N GLN A 36 -0.70 -7.13 5.41
CA GLN A 36 -0.09 -5.94 4.82
C GLN A 36 -1.14 -5.04 4.14
N LEU A 37 -2.01 -5.60 3.31
CA LEU A 37 -3.13 -4.88 2.69
C LEU A 37 -4.01 -4.17 3.73
N SER A 38 -4.33 -4.84 4.83
CA SER A 38 -5.12 -4.26 5.90
C SER A 38 -4.41 -3.12 6.65
N ALA A 39 -3.08 -3.18 6.75
CA ALA A 39 -2.26 -2.14 7.36
C ALA A 39 -2.20 -0.90 6.46
N VAL A 40 -1.93 -1.08 5.15
CA VAL A 40 -1.93 0.00 4.16
C VAL A 40 -3.31 0.65 4.09
N HIS A 41 -4.39 -0.14 4.03
CA HIS A 41 -5.77 0.37 4.08
C HIS A 41 -6.00 1.30 5.27
N ARG A 42 -5.60 0.89 6.48
CA ARG A 42 -5.78 1.70 7.70
C ARG A 42 -4.95 2.98 7.64
N GLN A 43 -3.71 2.91 7.15
CA GLN A 43 -2.85 4.08 7.00
C GLN A 43 -3.46 5.09 6.02
N VAL A 44 -3.85 4.64 4.82
CA VAL A 44 -4.46 5.48 3.79
C VAL A 44 -5.78 6.09 4.28
N SER A 45 -6.64 5.31 4.94
CA SER A 45 -7.89 5.83 5.52
C SER A 45 -7.66 6.84 6.64
N THR A 46 -6.63 6.64 7.48
CA THR A 46 -6.27 7.61 8.53
C THR A 46 -5.71 8.89 7.90
N ALA A 47 -4.85 8.75 6.89
CA ALA A 47 -4.30 9.85 6.13
C ALA A 47 -5.40 10.67 5.45
N GLU A 48 -6.41 10.04 4.86
CA GLU A 48 -7.57 10.72 4.26
C GLU A 48 -8.21 11.71 5.25
N SER A 49 -8.54 11.23 6.45
CA SER A 49 -9.18 12.05 7.47
C SER A 49 -8.28 13.20 7.96
N THR A 50 -6.95 12.99 7.95
CA THR A 50 -5.98 13.98 8.40
C THR A 50 -5.73 15.03 7.33
N ILE A 51 -5.66 14.63 6.05
CA ILE A 51 -5.56 15.51 4.89
C ILE A 51 -6.81 16.39 4.82
N ALA A 52 -8.01 15.82 4.94
CA ALA A 52 -9.25 16.59 4.93
C ALA A 52 -9.25 17.69 6.01
N LYS A 53 -8.80 17.36 7.23
CA LYS A 53 -8.64 18.35 8.32
C LYS A 53 -7.59 19.42 7.98
N ALA A 54 -6.43 19.03 7.46
CA ALA A 54 -5.37 19.96 7.11
C ALA A 54 -5.79 20.92 5.98
N ILE A 55 -6.54 20.45 4.99
CA ILE A 55 -7.15 21.29 3.94
C ILE A 55 -8.08 22.33 4.57
N THR A 56 -9.00 21.91 5.45
CA THR A 56 -9.93 22.85 6.10
C THR A 56 -9.22 23.87 6.99
N ALA A 57 -8.06 23.51 7.55
CA ALA A 57 -7.22 24.40 8.34
C ALA A 57 -6.28 25.28 7.50
N GLY A 58 -6.18 25.03 6.19
CA GLY A 58 -5.21 25.69 5.31
C GLY A 58 -3.74 25.36 5.66
N ASP A 59 -3.49 24.20 6.29
CA ASP A 59 -2.17 23.80 6.77
C ASP A 59 -1.38 23.04 5.70
N SER A 60 -0.73 23.79 4.81
CA SER A 60 0.11 23.24 3.73
C SER A 60 1.27 22.39 4.25
N ASN A 61 1.88 22.75 5.38
CA ASN A 61 2.99 21.98 5.96
C ASN A 61 2.54 20.59 6.40
N SER A 62 1.37 20.49 7.05
CA SER A 62 0.80 19.19 7.39
C SER A 62 0.47 18.38 6.15
N LEU A 63 -0.07 18.99 5.10
CA LEU A 63 -0.37 18.32 3.83
C LEU A 63 0.89 17.75 3.16
N PHE A 64 1.95 18.55 3.06
CA PHE A 64 3.23 18.11 2.51
C PHE A 64 3.83 16.94 3.30
N ARG A 65 3.79 17.01 4.64
CA ARG A 65 4.28 15.94 5.52
C ARG A 65 3.51 14.64 5.32
N ILE A 66 2.18 14.70 5.26
CA ILE A 66 1.34 13.51 5.05
C ILE A 66 1.57 12.93 3.65
N GLY A 67 1.69 13.80 2.62
CA GLY A 67 2.05 13.38 1.27
C GLY A 67 3.38 12.62 1.22
N THR A 68 4.39 13.09 1.95
CA THR A 68 5.70 12.42 2.06
C THR A 68 5.60 11.07 2.79
N GLU A 69 4.77 10.98 3.83
CA GLU A 69 4.51 9.72 4.53
C GLU A 69 3.85 8.68 3.61
N LEU A 70 2.87 9.10 2.82
CA LEU A 70 2.25 8.26 1.78
C LEU A 70 3.27 7.89 0.69
N GLY A 71 4.24 8.76 0.41
CA GLY A 71 5.37 8.49 -0.48
C GLY A 71 6.09 7.17 -0.16
N ARG A 72 6.28 6.85 1.12
CA ARG A 72 6.92 5.59 1.54
C ARG A 72 6.10 4.35 1.20
N ILE A 73 4.76 4.46 1.23
CA ILE A 73 3.86 3.39 0.80
C ILE A 73 4.02 3.17 -0.71
N ILE A 74 4.09 4.26 -1.47
CA ILE A 74 4.27 4.22 -2.93
C ILE A 74 5.64 3.62 -3.30
N GLU A 75 6.72 4.03 -2.62
CA GLU A 75 8.05 3.45 -2.81
C GLU A 75 8.05 1.94 -2.55
N ALA A 76 7.48 1.49 -1.43
CA ALA A 76 7.33 0.06 -1.14
C ALA A 76 6.49 -0.68 -2.19
N ALA A 77 5.49 -0.02 -2.79
CA ALA A 77 4.70 -0.58 -3.88
C ALA A 77 5.49 -0.70 -5.19
N LEU A 78 6.35 0.28 -5.49
CA LEU A 78 7.25 0.25 -6.63
C LEU A 78 8.31 -0.86 -6.48
N GLU A 79 8.94 -0.98 -5.31
CA GLU A 79 9.89 -2.06 -5.01
C GLU A 79 9.24 -3.44 -5.17
N LYS A 80 8.01 -3.62 -4.67
CA LYS A 80 7.22 -4.85 -4.90
C LYS A 80 7.06 -5.13 -6.39
N ARG A 81 6.68 -4.14 -7.18
CA ARG A 81 6.50 -4.29 -8.64
C ARG A 81 7.81 -4.66 -9.34
N GLU A 82 8.92 -4.04 -8.96
CA GLU A 82 10.25 -4.34 -9.51
C GLU A 82 10.71 -5.77 -9.18
N SER A 83 10.33 -6.28 -8.00
CA SER A 83 10.56 -7.67 -7.60
C SER A 83 9.62 -8.70 -8.26
N GLY A 84 8.74 -8.26 -9.17
CA GLY A 84 7.76 -9.11 -9.86
C GLY A 84 6.42 -9.30 -9.14
N GLY A 85 6.17 -8.54 -8.06
CA GLY A 85 4.88 -8.49 -7.38
C GLY A 85 3.87 -7.56 -8.07
N GLU A 86 2.62 -7.58 -7.59
CA GLU A 86 1.54 -6.71 -8.09
C GLU A 86 1.33 -5.50 -7.18
N VAL A 87 1.00 -4.35 -7.79
CA VAL A 87 0.57 -3.14 -7.08
C VAL A 87 -0.90 -3.32 -6.69
N SER A 88 -1.21 -3.15 -5.41
CA SER A 88 -2.59 -3.32 -4.93
C SER A 88 -3.44 -2.07 -5.18
N ALA A 89 -4.77 -2.22 -5.09
CA ALA A 89 -5.67 -1.07 -5.14
C ALA A 89 -5.44 -0.10 -3.96
N CYS A 90 -4.96 -0.60 -2.82
CA CYS A 90 -4.60 0.23 -1.68
C CYS A 90 -3.34 1.07 -1.92
N ASP A 91 -2.37 0.52 -2.67
CA ASP A 91 -1.18 1.25 -3.09
C ASP A 91 -1.57 2.35 -4.10
N MET A 92 -2.49 2.07 -5.03
CA MET A 92 -3.04 3.08 -5.95
C MET A 92 -3.82 4.18 -5.21
N ALA A 93 -4.62 3.81 -4.20
CA ALA A 93 -5.31 4.78 -3.37
C ALA A 93 -4.32 5.68 -2.60
N ALA A 94 -3.23 5.11 -2.07
CA ALA A 94 -2.16 5.89 -1.44
C ALA A 94 -1.54 6.89 -2.43
N HIS A 95 -1.32 6.47 -3.68
CA HIS A 95 -0.78 7.32 -4.73
C HIS A 95 -1.70 8.50 -5.07
N SER A 96 -2.96 8.23 -5.37
CA SER A 96 -3.96 9.26 -5.68
C SER A 96 -4.16 10.24 -4.51
N LEU A 97 -4.13 9.74 -3.27
CA LEU A 97 -4.23 10.57 -2.07
C LEU A 97 -2.98 11.43 -1.83
N ALA A 98 -1.78 10.88 -2.06
CA ALA A 98 -0.54 11.62 -1.94
C ALA A 98 -0.47 12.77 -2.96
N PHE A 99 -0.85 12.49 -4.21
CA PHE A 99 -0.93 13.52 -5.25
C PHE A 99 -1.95 14.61 -4.88
N ALA A 100 -3.13 14.24 -4.40
CA ALA A 100 -4.11 15.21 -3.90
C ALA A 100 -3.55 16.09 -2.77
N ALA A 101 -2.82 15.50 -1.81
CA ALA A 101 -2.24 16.23 -0.69
C ALA A 101 -1.14 17.21 -1.12
N VAL A 102 -0.23 16.79 -2.00
CA VAL A 102 0.85 17.64 -2.51
C VAL A 102 0.30 18.76 -3.39
N SER A 103 -0.60 18.45 -4.32
CA SER A 103 -1.24 19.48 -5.16
C SER A 103 -2.04 20.48 -4.32
N ALA A 104 -2.74 20.02 -3.27
CA ALA A 104 -3.42 20.92 -2.34
C ALA A 104 -2.43 21.78 -1.54
N SER A 105 -1.32 21.19 -1.06
CA SER A 105 -0.25 21.92 -0.36
C SER A 105 0.31 23.04 -1.23
N ASP A 106 0.69 22.72 -2.46
CA ASP A 106 1.28 23.67 -3.41
C ASP A 106 0.24 24.71 -3.85
N GLY A 107 -1.02 24.30 -4.01
CA GLY A 107 -2.14 25.21 -4.31
C GLY A 107 -2.38 26.23 -3.19
N LEU A 108 -2.33 25.79 -1.92
CA LEU A 108 -2.45 26.68 -0.76
C LEU A 108 -1.23 27.60 -0.58
N ALA A 109 -0.04 27.16 -0.99
CA ALA A 109 1.18 27.99 -1.00
C ALA A 109 1.21 28.99 -2.17
N SER A 110 0.43 28.75 -3.22
CA SER A 110 0.41 29.54 -4.46
C SER A 110 -0.65 30.64 -4.46
N LYS A 111 -0.55 31.57 -5.43
CA LYS A 111 -1.54 32.64 -5.66
C LYS A 111 -1.89 32.73 -7.16
N GLY A 112 -3.07 33.25 -7.47
CA GLY A 112 -3.51 33.48 -8.86
C GLY A 112 -3.87 32.18 -9.59
N GLU A 113 -3.61 32.14 -10.90
CA GLU A 113 -3.95 30.98 -11.75
C GLU A 113 -3.28 29.66 -11.33
N PRO A 114 -1.99 29.63 -10.92
CA PRO A 114 -1.35 28.39 -10.45
C PRO A 114 -2.08 27.77 -9.25
N ARG A 115 -2.57 28.59 -8.32
CA ARG A 115 -3.38 28.08 -7.19
C ARG A 115 -4.62 27.36 -7.69
N LYS A 116 -5.34 27.94 -8.64
CA LYS A 116 -6.56 27.35 -9.17
C LYS A 116 -6.27 26.01 -9.86
N ALA A 117 -5.28 25.97 -10.73
CA ALA A 117 -4.87 24.74 -11.43
C ALA A 117 -4.49 23.62 -10.45
N LEU A 118 -3.66 23.92 -9.45
CA LEU A 118 -3.23 22.95 -8.45
C LEU A 118 -4.38 22.44 -7.57
N LEU A 119 -5.33 23.30 -7.22
CA LEU A 119 -6.52 22.88 -6.47
C LEU A 119 -7.48 22.04 -7.35
N ASP A 120 -7.62 22.36 -8.64
CA ASP A 120 -8.40 21.55 -9.59
C ASP A 120 -7.77 20.16 -9.81
N ASP A 121 -6.44 20.09 -9.89
CA ASP A 121 -5.69 18.83 -9.93
C ASP A 121 -5.91 18.03 -8.64
N ALA A 122 -5.85 18.68 -7.47
CA ALA A 122 -6.13 18.04 -6.19
C ALA A 122 -7.57 17.49 -6.13
N VAL A 123 -8.57 18.22 -6.65
CA VAL A 123 -9.96 17.76 -6.70
C VAL A 123 -10.08 16.53 -7.60
N SER A 124 -9.46 16.56 -8.78
CA SER A 124 -9.44 15.42 -9.70
C SER A 124 -8.81 14.19 -9.06
N ALA A 125 -7.65 14.36 -8.44
CA ALA A 125 -6.93 13.33 -7.70
C ALA A 125 -7.75 12.76 -6.53
N SER A 126 -8.50 13.59 -5.82
CA SER A 126 -9.38 13.14 -4.72
C SER A 126 -10.54 12.27 -5.21
N SER A 127 -11.03 12.51 -6.43
CA SER A 127 -12.04 11.67 -7.08
C SER A 127 -11.49 10.31 -7.48
N ASP A 128 -10.24 10.27 -7.97
CA ASP A 128 -9.56 9.01 -8.29
C ASP A 128 -9.22 8.23 -7.02
N PHE A 129 -8.71 8.90 -5.98
CA PHE A 129 -8.56 8.33 -4.65
C PHE A 129 -9.85 7.65 -4.17
N ARG A 130 -11.00 8.31 -4.29
CA ARG A 130 -12.27 7.71 -3.90
C ARG A 130 -12.53 6.40 -4.64
N LYS A 131 -12.32 6.35 -5.97
CA LYS A 131 -12.52 5.12 -6.77
C LYS A 131 -11.54 4.01 -6.37
N ASP A 132 -10.27 4.36 -6.18
CA ASP A 132 -9.23 3.43 -5.79
C ASP A 132 -9.49 2.88 -4.39
N MET A 133 -9.93 3.74 -3.47
CA MET A 133 -10.18 3.38 -2.08
C MET A 133 -11.42 2.49 -1.93
N LEU A 134 -12.47 2.71 -2.74
CA LEU A 134 -13.61 1.79 -2.84
C LEU A 134 -13.18 0.39 -3.33
N THR A 135 -12.15 0.32 -4.18
CA THR A 135 -11.59 -0.95 -4.67
C THR A 135 -10.69 -1.58 -3.60
N CYS A 136 -9.87 -0.78 -2.92
CA CYS A 136 -9.06 -1.19 -1.78
C CYS A 136 -9.93 -1.76 -0.64
N ASP A 137 -11.07 -1.14 -0.32
CA ASP A 137 -12.01 -1.64 0.69
C ASP A 137 -12.44 -3.08 0.38
N LYS A 138 -12.81 -3.34 -0.88
CA LYS A 138 -13.22 -4.68 -1.34
C LYS A 138 -12.05 -5.66 -1.27
N GLN A 139 -10.87 -5.26 -1.74
CA GLN A 139 -9.67 -6.10 -1.73
C GLN A 139 -9.21 -6.44 -0.30
N ALA A 140 -9.30 -5.49 0.63
CA ALA A 140 -8.92 -5.65 2.03
C ALA A 140 -10.02 -6.28 2.91
N GLY A 141 -11.17 -6.62 2.35
CA GLY A 141 -12.32 -7.18 3.09
C GLY A 141 -12.91 -6.22 4.12
N LYS A 142 -12.85 -4.92 3.86
CA LYS A 142 -13.37 -3.85 4.73
C LYS A 142 -14.75 -3.41 4.26
N LYS A 143 -15.53 -2.84 5.17
CA LYS A 143 -16.81 -2.20 4.81
C LYS A 143 -16.51 -0.98 3.96
N THR A 144 -17.20 -0.89 2.83
CA THR A 144 -17.03 0.21 1.88
C THR A 144 -17.38 1.55 2.51
N GLY A 145 -16.42 2.47 2.55
CA GLY A 145 -16.60 3.84 3.03
C GLY A 145 -17.10 4.79 1.94
N SER A 146 -17.40 6.04 2.30
CA SER A 146 -17.76 7.06 1.31
C SER A 146 -16.54 7.70 0.63
N HIS A 147 -15.38 7.73 1.32
CA HIS A 147 -14.10 8.28 0.86
C HIS A 147 -14.21 9.64 0.13
N THR A 148 -15.08 10.51 0.62
CA THR A 148 -15.39 11.83 0.01
C THR A 148 -14.84 13.00 0.81
N SER A 149 -14.12 12.75 1.91
CA SER A 149 -13.78 13.80 2.87
C SER A 149 -12.81 14.83 2.29
N VAL A 150 -11.79 14.36 1.57
CA VAL A 150 -10.81 15.21 0.88
C VAL A 150 -11.47 16.01 -0.24
N GLU A 151 -12.26 15.36 -1.10
CA GLU A 151 -12.99 16.03 -2.19
C GLU A 151 -13.89 17.16 -1.66
N LYS A 152 -14.63 16.90 -0.60
CA LYS A 152 -15.49 17.90 0.05
C LYS A 152 -14.70 19.06 0.64
N ALA A 153 -13.56 18.78 1.27
CA ALA A 153 -12.70 19.82 1.84
C ALA A 153 -12.13 20.72 0.73
N LEU A 154 -11.68 20.14 -0.39
CA LEU A 154 -11.11 20.89 -1.51
C LEU A 154 -12.16 21.77 -2.21
N ARG A 155 -13.37 21.25 -2.43
CA ARG A 155 -14.47 22.02 -3.06
C ARG A 155 -14.96 23.19 -2.21
N ALA A 156 -14.56 23.27 -0.94
CA ALA A 156 -14.90 24.37 -0.04
C ALA A 156 -13.88 25.52 -0.05
N LEU A 157 -12.75 25.36 -0.76
CA LEU A 157 -11.69 26.38 -0.93
C LEU A 157 -11.97 27.34 -2.09
#